data_AF-A0A7Y2UYC0-F1
#
_entry.id   AF-A0A7Y2UYC0-F1
#
_cell.length_a   1.000
_cell.length_b   1.000
_cell.length_c   1.000
_cell.angle_alpha   90.00
_cell.angle_beta   90.00
_cell.angle_gamma   90.00
#
_symmetry.space_group_name_H-M   'P 1'
#
loop_
_entity.id
_entity.type
_entity.pdbx_description
1 polymer ?
#
loop_
_entity_poly.entity_id
_entity_poly.type
_entity_poly.pdbx_seq_one_letter_code
_entity_poly.pdbx_strand_id
1 'polypeptide(L)' 'GVDVLATDKLGTLSLSPAGCKERDEYVLKKCRDMGIPVQCSMGGGYSKEIKVIVEAHANTFRLAQEFYF' A
#
# COMPACT_ATOMS: atom_id res chain seq x y z
N GLY A 1 4.73 3.89 -0.70
CA GLY A 1 3.90 5.01 -0.23
C GLY A 1 2.48 4.80 -0.67
N VAL A 2 1.57 5.61 -0.13
CA VAL A 2 0.16 5.72 -0.56
C VAL A 2 -0.06 7.01 -1.37
N ASP A 3 1.02 7.70 -1.71
CA ASP A 3 1.12 8.84 -2.62
C ASP A 3 0.75 8.53 -4.08
N VAL A 4 0.36 7.30 -4.37
CA VAL A 4 -0.14 6.88 -5.69
C VAL A 4 -1.66 7.03 -5.85
N LEU A 5 -2.36 7.36 -4.76
CA LEU A 5 -3.81 7.52 -4.75
C LEU A 5 -4.23 8.77 -5.52
N ALA A 6 -5.39 8.71 -6.18
CA ALA A 6 -5.97 9.85 -6.90
C ALA A 6 -6.24 11.09 -6.02
N THR A 7 -6.34 10.90 -4.71
CA THR A 7 -6.54 11.99 -3.73
C THR A 7 -5.24 12.65 -3.28
N ASP A 8 -4.09 12.10 -3.67
CA ASP A 8 -2.78 12.61 -3.29
C ASP A 8 -2.45 13.92 -4.00
N LYS A 9 -1.75 14.82 -3.32
CA LYS A 9 -1.40 16.14 -3.86
C LYS A 9 -0.04 16.18 -4.56
N LEU A 10 0.85 15.25 -4.22
CA LEU A 10 2.22 15.19 -4.76
C LEU A 10 2.38 14.02 -5.74
N GLY A 11 1.53 13.00 -5.60
CA GLY A 11 1.43 11.88 -6.52
C GLY A 11 1.12 12.27 -7.95
N THR A 12 1.68 11.51 -8.91
CA THR A 12 1.40 11.64 -10.35
C THR A 12 0.56 10.49 -10.90
N LEU A 13 0.13 9.57 -10.02
CA LEU A 13 -0.75 8.47 -10.35
C LEU A 13 -2.18 8.78 -9.89
N SER A 14 -3.14 7.97 -10.32
CA SER A 14 -4.55 8.14 -9.96
C SER A 14 -5.20 6.82 -9.56
N LEU A 15 -4.53 6.07 -8.69
CA LEU A 15 -5.06 4.79 -8.23
C LEU A 15 -6.27 5.02 -7.31
N SER A 16 -7.25 4.12 -7.42
CA SER A 16 -8.28 3.95 -6.40
C SER A 16 -7.68 3.30 -5.15
N PRO A 17 -8.34 3.40 -3.98
CA PRO A 17 -7.93 2.66 -2.79
C PRO A 17 -7.82 1.15 -3.04
N ALA A 18 -8.75 0.59 -3.83
CA ALA A 18 -8.71 -0.81 -4.25
C ALA A 18 -7.48 -1.13 -5.10
N GLY A 19 -7.17 -0.30 -6.11
CA GLY A 19 -5.98 -0.49 -6.94
C GLY A 19 -4.66 -0.35 -6.16
N CYS A 20 -4.63 0.55 -5.16
CA CYS A 20 -3.49 0.66 -4.24
C CYS A 20 -3.32 -0.62 -3.42
N LYS A 21 -4.42 -1.23 -2.96
CA LYS A 21 -4.41 -2.52 -2.24
C LYS A 21 -3.98 -3.67 -3.15
N GLU A 22 -4.52 -3.76 -4.37
CA GLU A 22 -4.15 -4.79 -5.36
C GLU A 22 -2.66 -4.76 -5.70
N ARG A 23 -2.06 -3.56 -5.81
CA ARG A 23 -0.61 -3.39 -5.94
C ARG A 23 0.14 -4.05 -4.78
N ASP A 24 -0.26 -3.77 -3.54
CA ASP A 24 0.40 -4.33 -2.35
C ASP A 24 0.26 -5.84 -2.30
N GLU A 25 -0.94 -6.34 -2.61
CA GLU A 25 -1.23 -7.76 -2.68
C GLU A 25 -0.33 -8.47 -3.70
N TYR A 26 -0.22 -7.91 -4.91
CA TYR A 26 0.63 -8.44 -5.97
C TYR A 26 2.09 -8.57 -5.52
N VAL A 27 2.66 -7.50 -4.95
CA VAL A 27 4.07 -7.49 -4.52
C VAL A 27 4.29 -8.47 -3.36
N LEU A 28 3.48 -8.37 -2.30
CA LEU A 28 3.65 -9.20 -1.11
C LEU A 28 3.47 -10.68 -1.41
N LYS A 29 2.45 -11.04 -2.21
CA LYS A 29 2.22 -12.41 -2.65
C LYS A 29 3.39 -12.93 -3.49
N LYS A 30 3.92 -12.12 -4.42
CA LYS A 30 5.07 -12.54 -5.24
C LYS A 30 6.33 -12.75 -4.42
N CYS A 31 6.63 -11.87 -3.48
CA CYS A 31 7.76 -12.06 -2.57
C CYS A 31 7.61 -13.34 -1.74
N ARG A 32 6.41 -13.61 -1.20
CA ARG A 32 6.10 -14.84 -0.47
C ARG A 32 6.29 -16.08 -1.33
N ASP A 33 5.69 -16.11 -2.53
CA ASP A 33 5.76 -17.23 -3.47
C ASP A 33 7.23 -17.54 -3.87
N MET A 34 8.10 -16.52 -3.88
CA MET A 34 9.52 -16.65 -4.20
C MET A 34 10.42 -16.88 -2.97
N GLY A 35 9.87 -16.93 -1.75
CA GLY A 35 10.64 -17.07 -0.52
C GLY A 35 11.56 -15.89 -0.20
N ILE A 36 11.23 -14.68 -0.69
CA ILE A 36 12.02 -13.47 -0.45
C ILE A 36 11.58 -12.83 0.88
N PRO A 37 12.49 -12.60 1.85
CA PRO A 37 12.18 -11.85 3.06
C PRO A 37 11.79 -10.40 2.76
N VAL A 38 10.75 -9.89 3.42
CA VAL A 38 10.23 -8.54 3.20
C VAL A 38 10.19 -7.74 4.50
N GLN A 39 10.58 -6.47 4.43
CA GLN A 39 10.36 -5.47 5.46
C GLN A 39 9.52 -4.34 4.88
N CYS A 40 8.38 -4.02 5.51
CA CYS A 40 7.50 -2.93 5.08
C CYS A 40 7.74 -1.67 5.91
N SER A 41 8.11 -0.58 5.27
CA SER A 41 8.25 0.75 5.90
C SER A 41 7.20 1.71 5.36
N MET A 42 6.74 2.65 6.20
CA MET A 42 5.86 3.72 5.76
C MET A 42 6.62 4.70 4.86
N GLY A 43 6.08 4.95 3.66
CA GLY A 43 6.57 5.96 2.72
C GLY A 43 5.65 7.18 2.66
N GLY A 44 5.71 7.92 1.53
CA GLY A 44 4.88 9.10 1.29
C GLY A 44 3.37 8.84 1.28
N GLY A 45 2.60 9.91 1.49
CA GLY A 45 1.14 9.95 1.54
C GLY A 45 0.67 11.33 1.98
N TYR A 46 0.06 12.08 1.07
CA TYR A 46 -0.19 13.53 1.17
C TYR A 46 -1.62 13.91 0.73
N SER A 47 -2.55 12.95 0.76
CA SER A 47 -3.97 13.21 0.55
C SER A 47 -4.51 14.22 1.57
N LYS A 48 -5.48 15.05 1.17
CA LYS A 48 -6.06 16.08 2.07
C LYS A 48 -6.69 15.48 3.32
N GLU A 49 -7.33 14.32 3.18
CA GLU A 49 -8.03 13.62 4.25
C GLU A 49 -7.11 12.59 4.91
N ILE A 50 -6.69 12.83 6.16
CA ILE A 50 -5.77 11.94 6.91
C ILE A 50 -6.31 10.50 6.97
N LYS A 51 -7.62 10.32 7.12
CA LYS A 51 -8.27 8.99 7.13
C LYS A 51 -7.94 8.15 5.89
N VAL A 52 -7.79 8.78 4.72
CA VAL A 52 -7.46 8.09 3.47
C VAL A 52 -6.02 7.58 3.52
N ILE A 53 -5.10 8.42 4.03
CA ILE A 53 -3.68 8.06 4.21
C ILE A 53 -3.57 6.87 5.17
N VAL A 54 -4.21 6.97 6.34
CA VAL A 54 -4.17 5.93 7.38
C VAL A 54 -4.73 4.62 6.87
N GLU A 55 -5.90 4.65 6.22
CA GLU A 55 -6.55 3.45 5.72
C GLU A 55 -5.72 2.76 4.61
N ALA A 56 -5.12 3.54 3.71
CA ALA A 56 -4.27 2.99 2.67
C ALA A 56 -3.00 2.34 3.23
N HIS A 57 -2.34 2.95 4.22
CA HIS A 57 -1.18 2.32 4.88
C HIS A 57 -1.59 1.09 5.70
N ALA A 58 -2.70 1.18 6.43
CA ALA A 58 -3.21 0.04 7.21
C ALA A 58 -3.49 -1.17 6.32
N ASN A 59 -4.00 -0.97 5.11
CA ASN A 59 -4.21 -2.05 4.14
C ASN A 59 -2.92 -2.77 3.76
N THR A 60 -1.80 -2.06 3.57
CA THR A 60 -0.50 -2.69 3.34
C THR A 60 -0.12 -3.63 4.49
N PHE A 61 -0.28 -3.18 5.74
CA PHE A 61 0.07 -4.00 6.92
C PHE A 61 -0.91 -5.15 7.17
N ARG A 62 -2.21 -4.97 6.92
CA ARG A 62 -3.20 -6.06 7.00
C ARG A 62 -2.89 -7.16 5.99
N LEU A 63 -2.52 -6.80 4.76
CA LEU A 63 -2.09 -7.77 3.75
C LEU A 63 -0.78 -8.46 4.14
N ALA A 64 0.19 -7.73 4.69
CA ALA A 64 1.42 -8.33 5.19
C ALA A 64 1.12 -9.33 6.33
N GLN A 65 0.19 -9.01 7.23
CA GLN A 65 -0.27 -9.94 8.24
C GLN A 65 -0.87 -11.21 7.60
N GLU A 66 -1.80 -11.06 6.67
CA GLU A 66 -2.47 -12.17 5.98
C GLU A 66 -1.52 -13.10 5.21
N PHE A 67 -0.47 -12.56 4.60
CA PHE A 67 0.46 -13.37 3.81
C PHE A 67 1.56 -14.05 4.61
N TYR A 68 1.95 -13.50 5.76
CA TYR A 68 3.15 -13.96 6.47
C TYR A 68 2.87 -14.55 7.87
N PHE A 69 1.63 -14.52 8.37
CA PHE A 69 1.23 -15.05 9.68
C PHE A 69 -0.11 -15.79 9.62
#